data_AF-A0A702GBW2-F1
#
_entry.id   AF-A0A702GBW2-F1
#
_cell.length_a   1.000
_cell.length_b   1.000
_cell.length_c   1.000
_cell.angle_alpha   90.00
_cell.angle_beta   90.00
_cell.angle_gamma   90.00
#
_symmetry.space_group_name_H-M   'P 1'
#
loop_
_entity.id
_entity.type
_entity.pdbx_description
1 polymer ?
#
loop_
_entity_poly.entity_id
_entity_poly.type
_entity_poly.pdbx_seq_one_letter_code
_entity_poly.pdbx_strand_id
1 'polypeptide(L)'
;MKQFDSVWFLILFICSFYVYANDDLGVIDCSLRENTSCDVFLKMERNVNEVSYKVELVDTKNEKIFPYFDMNETTENVTLQKYGEQYVFSKYYLDSSRAMEFIAFKYDNKALSPVRYYYIESSIDFSNNVKKWSGKQCDTSTGIIPEKKDGLLLQVASELCINKFKLAYTPNKYVGNDILFNLSEITNGVKKKQLPVIALDSKDADAINLNDIGCLSNCDTDIDSVNYIGKLNGKFRIDMHLKYNNDSTSGFYFYEKVKRKINITGRRNGMRLTLTASVPEGIETFDGLLENGQFKGTWSSAAGNKKYPFTFYMKLIQ
;
A
#
# COMPACT_ATOMS: atom_id res chain seq x y z
N MET A 1 -1.92 57.22 33.47
CA MET A 1 -1.06 56.67 32.41
C MET A 1 -0.41 55.39 32.96
N LYS A 2 -0.65 54.26 32.28
CA LYS A 2 -0.09 52.89 32.47
C LYS A 2 -0.58 52.08 33.69
N GLN A 3 -1.37 51.01 33.51
CA GLN A 3 -1.04 49.63 33.02
C GLN A 3 -0.21 48.83 34.03
N PHE A 4 -0.46 47.57 34.39
CA PHE A 4 -1.51 46.59 34.06
C PHE A 4 -1.32 45.39 35.03
N ASP A 5 -2.26 44.45 34.97
CA ASP A 5 -2.49 43.32 35.86
C ASP A 5 -1.34 42.32 36.06
N SER A 6 -1.27 41.81 37.28
CA SER A 6 -0.57 40.57 37.65
C SER A 6 -1.46 39.38 37.26
N VAL A 7 -1.24 38.83 36.06
CA VAL A 7 -1.74 37.50 35.69
C VAL A 7 -0.55 36.56 35.67
N TRP A 8 -0.55 35.66 36.64
CA TRP A 8 0.38 34.55 36.79
C TRP A 8 0.17 33.60 35.59
N PHE A 9 1.02 33.72 34.57
CA PHE A 9 1.02 32.81 33.43
C PHE A 9 1.53 31.44 33.90
N LEU A 10 0.62 30.48 33.95
CA LEU A 10 0.90 29.05 33.96
C LEU A 10 1.73 28.73 32.71
N ILE A 11 3.03 28.48 32.88
CA ILE A 11 3.85 27.86 31.84
C ILE A 11 3.44 26.40 31.81
N LEU A 12 2.43 26.08 30.99
CA LEU A 12 2.20 24.74 30.50
C LEU A 12 3.39 24.38 29.62
N PHE A 13 4.39 23.75 30.24
CA PHE A 13 5.41 22.98 29.53
C PHE A 13 4.66 22.06 28.56
N ILE A 14 4.86 22.33 27.27
CA ILE A 14 4.46 21.47 26.18
C ILE A 14 5.33 20.22 26.30
N CYS A 15 4.95 19.31 27.19
CA CYS A 15 5.21 17.90 26.99
C CYS A 15 4.47 17.55 25.71
N SER A 16 5.15 17.68 24.57
CA SER A 16 4.81 16.93 23.38
C SER A 16 5.03 15.47 23.75
N PHE A 17 4.01 14.90 24.40
CA PHE A 17 3.89 13.49 24.66
C PHE A 17 4.28 12.78 23.36
N TYR A 18 5.24 11.87 23.46
CA TYR A 18 5.26 10.70 22.59
C TYR A 18 3.92 9.99 22.80
N VAL A 19 2.88 10.48 22.13
CA VAL A 19 1.68 9.71 21.91
C VAL A 19 2.13 8.63 20.96
N TYR A 20 2.14 7.39 21.46
CA TYR A 20 2.22 6.20 20.64
C TYR A 20 1.02 6.25 19.68
N ALA A 21 1.22 6.82 18.49
CA ALA A 21 0.34 6.59 17.37
C ALA A 21 0.55 5.12 16.97
N ASN A 22 -0.46 4.29 17.25
CA ASN A 22 -0.53 2.89 16.83
C ASN A 22 -0.66 2.72 15.32
N ASP A 23 -0.89 3.81 14.58
CA ASP A 23 -0.89 3.77 13.14
C ASP A 23 0.54 3.57 12.67
N ASP A 24 0.80 2.37 12.20
CA ASP A 24 2.04 2.03 11.54
C ASP A 24 1.80 1.95 10.04
N LEU A 25 2.62 2.68 9.27
CA LEU A 25 2.84 2.36 7.85
C LEU A 25 3.57 1.02 7.70
N GLY A 26 4.05 0.47 8.82
CA GLY A 26 4.62 -0.85 8.92
C GLY A 26 3.66 -1.90 8.41
N VAL A 27 4.10 -2.62 7.39
CA VAL A 27 3.47 -3.85 6.97
C VAL A 27 3.73 -4.88 8.06
N ILE A 28 2.67 -5.44 8.61
CA ILE A 28 2.75 -6.42 9.67
C ILE A 28 2.74 -7.80 9.03
N ASP A 29 3.79 -8.59 9.25
CA ASP A 29 3.80 -9.99 8.83
C ASP A 29 2.86 -10.80 9.74
N CYS A 30 1.83 -11.38 9.13
CA CYS A 30 0.82 -12.23 9.76
C CYS A 30 0.98 -13.70 9.34
N SER A 31 2.12 -14.06 8.72
CA SER A 31 2.40 -15.44 8.30
C SER A 31 2.53 -16.39 9.50
N LEU A 32 2.87 -15.86 10.67
CA LEU A 32 3.01 -16.62 11.93
C LEU A 32 2.09 -16.06 13.02
N ARG A 33 1.65 -16.94 13.94
CA ARG A 33 0.72 -16.62 15.04
C ARG A 33 1.28 -15.75 16.16
N GLU A 34 2.56 -15.44 16.10
CA GLU A 34 3.25 -14.72 17.17
C GLU A 34 2.89 -13.23 17.20
N ASN A 35 2.24 -12.73 16.15
CA ASN A 35 1.88 -11.32 16.04
C ASN A 35 0.48 -11.02 16.58
N THR A 36 0.41 -10.35 17.73
CA THR A 36 -0.85 -9.96 18.38
C THR A 36 -1.64 -8.89 17.63
N SER A 37 -1.05 -8.27 16.61
CA SER A 37 -1.73 -7.28 15.76
C SER A 37 -2.51 -7.91 14.59
N CYS A 38 -2.45 -9.24 14.46
CA CYS A 38 -3.11 -10.00 13.41
C CYS A 38 -4.25 -10.86 13.97
N ASP A 39 -5.39 -10.87 13.28
CA ASP A 39 -6.54 -11.73 13.56
C ASP A 39 -6.65 -12.89 12.57
N VAL A 40 -5.87 -12.85 11.49
CA VAL A 40 -5.80 -13.87 10.42
C VAL A 40 -4.37 -14.33 10.26
N PHE A 41 -4.18 -15.63 10.07
CA PHE A 41 -2.86 -16.27 9.98
C PHE A 41 -2.80 -17.33 8.89
N LEU A 42 -1.58 -17.65 8.45
CA LEU A 42 -1.33 -18.85 7.64
C LEU A 42 -1.30 -20.09 8.53
N LYS A 43 -2.09 -21.10 8.17
CA LYS A 43 -1.96 -22.46 8.67
C LYS A 43 -1.32 -23.31 7.58
N MET A 44 -0.08 -23.70 7.81
CA MET A 44 0.72 -24.51 6.88
C MET A 44 0.62 -25.99 7.24
N GLU A 45 0.29 -26.82 6.26
CA GLU A 45 0.27 -28.28 6.37
C GLU A 45 1.31 -28.85 5.40
N ARG A 46 2.37 -29.47 5.92
CA ARG A 46 3.47 -30.01 5.12
C ARG A 46 3.56 -31.53 5.29
N ASN A 47 3.63 -32.24 4.17
CA ASN A 47 4.00 -33.65 4.18
C ASN A 47 5.51 -33.78 4.40
N VAL A 48 5.92 -34.71 5.26
CA VAL A 48 7.33 -34.89 5.69
C VAL A 48 8.30 -35.11 4.51
N ASN A 49 7.79 -35.57 3.36
CA ASN A 49 8.57 -35.89 2.17
C ASN A 49 8.36 -34.92 0.99
N GLU A 50 7.56 -33.86 1.17
CA GLU A 50 7.24 -32.94 0.07
C GLU A 50 7.82 -31.53 0.33
N VAL A 51 8.27 -30.93 -0.76
CA VAL A 51 8.71 -29.52 -0.76
C VAL A 51 7.50 -28.59 -0.88
N SER A 52 6.41 -29.08 -1.47
CA SER A 52 5.14 -28.38 -1.48
C SER A 52 4.43 -28.47 -0.13
N TYR A 53 3.67 -27.44 0.20
CA TYR A 53 2.83 -27.42 1.39
C TYR A 53 1.51 -26.73 1.11
N LYS A 54 0.48 -27.19 1.82
CA LYS A 54 -0.86 -26.62 1.78
C LYS A 54 -0.94 -25.46 2.76
N VAL A 55 -1.69 -24.43 2.37
CA VAL A 55 -1.84 -23.19 3.13
C VAL A 55 -3.31 -22.84 3.26
N GLU A 56 -3.78 -22.66 4.48
CA GLU A 56 -5.13 -22.19 4.79
C GLU A 56 -5.05 -20.83 5.51
N LEU A 57 -6.00 -19.95 5.24
CA LEU A 57 -6.19 -18.72 6.03
C LEU A 57 -7.15 -19.04 7.17
N VAL A 58 -6.69 -18.84 8.41
CA VAL A 58 -7.47 -19.12 9.62
C VAL A 58 -7.48 -17.94 10.58
N ASP A 59 -8.53 -17.83 11.38
CA ASP A 59 -8.61 -16.84 12.45
C ASP A 59 -7.88 -17.30 13.73
N THR A 60 -7.93 -16.45 14.77
CA THR A 60 -7.39 -16.73 16.11
C THR A 60 -7.97 -17.98 16.78
N LYS A 61 -9.13 -18.49 16.33
CA LYS A 61 -9.80 -19.70 16.82
C LYS A 61 -9.58 -20.93 15.93
N ASN A 62 -8.72 -20.83 14.92
CA ASN A 62 -8.51 -21.84 13.87
C ASN A 62 -9.71 -22.04 12.93
N GLU A 63 -10.66 -21.13 12.91
CA GLU A 63 -11.76 -21.18 11.94
C GLU A 63 -11.25 -20.68 10.58
N LYS A 64 -11.65 -21.35 9.50
CA LYS A 64 -11.20 -20.97 8.16
C LYS A 64 -11.86 -19.66 7.73
N ILE A 65 -11.05 -18.73 7.21
CA ILE A 65 -11.56 -17.47 6.63
C ILE A 65 -12.22 -17.72 5.27
N PHE A 66 -11.62 -18.61 4.49
CA PHE A 66 -12.14 -19.04 3.20
C PHE A 66 -12.33 -20.56 3.20
N PRO A 67 -13.30 -21.09 2.45
CA PRO A 67 -13.47 -22.53 2.30
C PRO A 67 -12.35 -23.19 1.47
N TYR A 68 -11.43 -22.40 0.92
CA TYR A 68 -10.35 -22.82 0.05
C TYR A 68 -8.99 -22.83 0.76
N PHE A 69 -8.09 -23.66 0.26
CA PHE A 69 -6.68 -23.63 0.58
C PHE A 69 -5.88 -23.23 -0.66
N ASP A 70 -4.62 -22.86 -0.50
CA ASP A 70 -3.68 -22.75 -1.60
C ASP A 70 -2.53 -23.74 -1.44
N MET A 71 -1.77 -23.95 -2.51
CA MET A 71 -0.55 -24.75 -2.51
C MET A 71 0.64 -23.84 -2.74
N ASN A 72 1.71 -24.04 -1.99
CA ASN A 72 3.00 -23.43 -2.28
C ASN A 72 3.96 -24.49 -2.83
N GLU A 73 4.43 -24.30 -4.05
CA GLU A 73 5.42 -25.15 -4.72
C GLU A 73 6.86 -24.61 -4.55
N THR A 74 7.84 -25.31 -5.13
CA THR A 74 9.28 -25.00 -4.99
C THR A 74 9.68 -23.64 -5.56
N THR A 75 9.01 -23.19 -6.62
CA THR A 75 9.27 -21.92 -7.31
C THR A 75 8.30 -20.81 -6.88
N GLU A 76 7.68 -21.00 -5.72
CA GLU A 76 6.63 -20.13 -5.23
C GLU A 76 6.90 -19.74 -3.78
N ASN A 77 6.47 -18.54 -3.40
CA ASN A 77 6.50 -18.10 -2.02
C ASN A 77 5.16 -17.46 -1.65
N VAL A 78 4.54 -17.94 -0.57
CA VAL A 78 3.32 -17.36 -0.02
C VAL A 78 3.61 -16.50 1.20
N THR A 79 2.88 -15.40 1.34
CA THR A 79 2.94 -14.54 2.51
C THR A 79 1.56 -14.04 2.87
N LEU A 80 1.37 -13.73 4.15
CA LEU A 80 0.20 -12.99 4.64
C LEU A 80 0.68 -11.74 5.36
N GLN A 81 0.24 -10.59 4.88
CA GLN A 81 0.63 -9.29 5.43
C GLN A 81 -0.59 -8.46 5.75
N LYS A 82 -0.51 -7.62 6.79
CA LYS A 82 -1.54 -6.66 7.14
C LYS A 82 -1.04 -5.23 6.89
N TYR A 83 -1.82 -4.49 6.10
CA TYR A 83 -1.65 -3.10 5.72
C TYR A 83 -2.79 -2.33 6.39
N GLY A 84 -2.53 -1.66 7.52
CA GLY A 84 -3.59 -1.07 8.33
C GLY A 84 -4.67 -2.09 8.73
N GLU A 85 -5.86 -1.98 8.16
CA GLU A 85 -6.99 -2.91 8.37
C GLU A 85 -7.09 -4.02 7.31
N GLN A 86 -6.34 -3.91 6.22
CA GLN A 86 -6.43 -4.80 5.08
C GLN A 86 -5.39 -5.91 5.17
N TYR A 87 -5.86 -7.15 5.07
CA TYR A 87 -5.02 -8.33 4.87
C TYR A 87 -4.74 -8.52 3.39
N VAL A 88 -3.51 -8.90 3.08
CA VAL A 88 -3.02 -9.28 1.76
C VAL A 88 -2.44 -10.68 1.85
N PHE A 89 -3.13 -11.64 1.25
CA PHE A 89 -2.56 -12.97 0.99
C PHE A 89 -1.97 -12.96 -0.40
N SER A 90 -0.65 -13.17 -0.49
CA SER A 90 0.09 -13.08 -1.75
C SER A 90 0.90 -14.32 -2.03
N LYS A 91 1.04 -14.59 -3.33
CA LYS A 91 1.87 -15.64 -3.89
C LYS A 91 2.78 -15.05 -4.95
N TYR A 92 4.07 -15.27 -4.78
CA TYR A 92 5.12 -14.83 -5.70
C TYR A 92 5.58 -16.02 -6.56
N TYR A 93 5.64 -15.81 -7.87
CA TYR A 93 6.15 -16.79 -8.83
C TYR A 93 7.59 -16.42 -9.18
N LEU A 94 8.52 -17.34 -8.97
CA LEU A 94 9.95 -17.15 -9.23
C LEU A 94 10.37 -17.58 -10.64
N ASP A 95 9.39 -17.82 -11.52
CA ASP A 95 9.62 -18.17 -12.92
C ASP A 95 9.96 -16.93 -13.79
N SER A 96 9.98 -17.11 -15.11
CA SER A 96 10.32 -16.04 -16.06
C SER A 96 9.31 -14.89 -16.11
N SER A 97 8.06 -15.10 -15.67
CA SER A 97 7.05 -14.05 -15.58
C SER A 97 7.31 -13.12 -14.39
N ARG A 98 7.95 -13.66 -13.35
CA ARG A 98 8.17 -13.00 -12.05
C ARG A 98 6.89 -12.35 -11.52
N ALA A 99 5.79 -13.09 -11.64
CA ALA A 99 4.47 -12.61 -11.30
C ALA A 99 4.23 -12.60 -9.79
N MET A 100 3.28 -11.77 -9.40
CA MET A 100 2.70 -11.72 -8.07
C MET A 100 1.18 -11.77 -8.22
N GLU A 101 0.57 -12.76 -7.58
CA GLU A 101 -0.88 -12.91 -7.48
C GLU A 101 -1.28 -12.73 -6.02
N PHE A 102 -2.33 -11.95 -5.76
CA PHE A 102 -2.76 -11.72 -4.38
C PHE A 102 -4.22 -11.35 -4.27
N ILE A 103 -4.79 -11.61 -3.10
CA ILE A 103 -6.09 -11.08 -2.69
C ILE A 103 -5.91 -10.08 -1.56
N ALA A 104 -6.75 -9.05 -1.55
CA ALA A 104 -6.80 -8.06 -0.50
C ALA A 104 -8.22 -7.98 0.09
N PHE A 105 -8.34 -8.07 1.41
CA PHE A 105 -9.61 -8.15 2.13
C PHE A 105 -9.47 -7.61 3.56
N LYS A 106 -10.57 -7.17 4.18
CA LYS A 106 -10.64 -6.89 5.62
C LYS A 106 -11.35 -8.03 6.32
N TYR A 107 -10.95 -8.30 7.55
CA TYR A 107 -11.59 -9.28 8.41
C TYR A 107 -11.67 -8.72 9.82
N ASP A 108 -12.90 -8.51 10.29
CA ASP A 108 -13.18 -8.06 11.65
C ASP A 108 -14.38 -8.83 12.21
N ASN A 109 -14.26 -9.36 13.43
CA ASN A 109 -15.34 -10.03 14.14
C ASN A 109 -16.11 -11.09 13.31
N LYS A 110 -15.38 -11.91 12.55
CA LYS A 110 -15.93 -12.92 11.60
C LYS A 110 -16.65 -12.38 10.37
N ALA A 111 -16.67 -11.06 10.18
CA ALA A 111 -17.16 -10.42 8.97
C ALA A 111 -16.01 -10.23 7.98
N LEU A 112 -16.17 -10.83 6.80
CA LEU A 112 -15.26 -10.67 5.68
C LEU A 112 -15.75 -9.54 4.77
N SER A 113 -14.88 -8.59 4.43
CA SER A 113 -15.22 -7.57 3.43
C SER A 113 -15.21 -8.13 2.00
N PRO A 114 -15.78 -7.41 1.04
CA PRO A 114 -15.49 -7.62 -0.38
C PRO A 114 -14.00 -7.89 -0.65
N VAL A 115 -13.71 -8.97 -1.38
CA VAL A 115 -12.36 -9.38 -1.76
C VAL A 115 -12.00 -8.80 -3.11
N ARG A 116 -10.83 -8.16 -3.17
CA ARG A 116 -10.22 -7.74 -4.44
C ARG A 116 -9.07 -8.67 -4.79
N TYR A 117 -9.07 -9.14 -6.02
CA TYR A 117 -8.00 -9.96 -6.58
C TYR A 117 -7.08 -9.11 -7.46
N TYR A 118 -5.79 -9.41 -7.41
CA TYR A 118 -4.76 -8.74 -8.20
C TYR A 118 -3.81 -9.76 -8.83
N TYR A 119 -3.36 -9.43 -10.03
CA TYR A 119 -2.25 -10.12 -10.68
C TYR A 119 -1.36 -9.07 -11.33
N ILE A 120 -0.08 -9.06 -10.99
CA ILE A 120 0.94 -8.18 -11.55
C ILE A 120 2.09 -9.04 -12.03
N GLU A 121 2.56 -8.80 -13.25
CA GLU A 121 3.72 -9.48 -13.81
C GLU A 121 4.76 -8.51 -14.31
N SER A 122 5.97 -9.04 -14.43
CA SER A 122 7.20 -8.29 -14.67
C SER A 122 8.04 -9.09 -15.68
N SER A 123 7.51 -9.24 -16.89
CA SER A 123 8.11 -10.05 -17.96
C SER A 123 9.21 -9.31 -18.71
N ILE A 124 10.11 -10.04 -19.37
CA ILE A 124 11.15 -9.45 -20.23
C ILE A 124 10.70 -9.55 -21.69
N ASP A 125 10.62 -8.41 -22.38
CA ASP A 125 10.52 -8.40 -23.84
C ASP A 125 11.91 -8.60 -24.43
N PHE A 126 12.24 -9.85 -24.77
CA PHE A 126 13.54 -10.22 -25.34
C PHE A 126 13.85 -9.52 -26.67
N SER A 127 12.83 -9.13 -27.45
CA SER A 127 13.04 -8.47 -28.74
C SER A 127 13.56 -7.04 -28.58
N ASN A 128 13.15 -6.37 -27.49
CA ASN A 128 13.55 -4.99 -27.22
C ASN A 128 14.51 -4.87 -26.03
N ASN A 129 14.78 -5.97 -25.32
CA ASN A 129 15.52 -6.02 -24.06
C ASN A 129 14.97 -5.04 -23.01
N VAL A 130 13.62 -4.94 -22.93
CA VAL A 130 12.93 -4.06 -21.99
C VAL A 130 12.03 -4.86 -21.07
N LYS A 131 12.07 -4.55 -19.77
CA LYS A 131 11.23 -5.16 -18.75
C LYS A 131 9.80 -4.60 -18.80
N LYS A 132 8.81 -5.41 -19.16
CA LYS A 132 7.40 -5.02 -19.24
C LYS A 132 6.67 -5.34 -17.95
N TRP A 133 5.96 -4.35 -17.43
CA TRP A 133 5.08 -4.51 -16.28
C TRP A 133 3.64 -4.37 -16.71
N SER A 134 2.78 -5.29 -16.28
CA SER A 134 1.36 -5.22 -16.52
C SER A 134 0.60 -5.92 -15.39
N GLY A 135 -0.69 -5.63 -15.28
CA GLY A 135 -1.50 -6.33 -14.31
C GLY A 135 -2.99 -6.12 -14.49
N LYS A 136 -3.74 -6.71 -13.58
CA LYS A 136 -5.19 -6.61 -13.48
C LYS A 136 -5.61 -6.55 -12.02
N GLN A 137 -6.67 -5.82 -11.77
CA GLN A 137 -7.41 -5.78 -10.52
C GLN A 137 -8.83 -6.23 -10.83
N CYS A 138 -9.33 -7.20 -10.07
CA CYS A 138 -10.64 -7.80 -10.29
C CYS A 138 -11.46 -7.78 -9.02
N ASP A 139 -12.73 -7.42 -9.17
CA ASP A 139 -13.71 -7.38 -8.09
C ASP A 139 -15.10 -7.75 -8.66
N THR A 140 -16.06 -8.01 -7.78
CA THR A 140 -17.47 -8.13 -8.13
C THR A 140 -18.28 -7.08 -7.37
N SER A 141 -19.51 -6.82 -7.79
CA SER A 141 -20.40 -5.91 -7.04
C SER A 141 -20.70 -6.39 -5.62
N THR A 142 -20.48 -7.67 -5.33
CA THR A 142 -20.62 -8.25 -3.98
C THR A 142 -19.27 -8.48 -3.29
N GLY A 143 -18.17 -8.54 -4.05
CA GLY A 143 -16.83 -8.92 -3.59
C GLY A 143 -16.74 -10.34 -3.03
N ILE A 144 -17.70 -11.21 -3.36
CA ILE A 144 -17.72 -12.59 -2.87
C ILE A 144 -16.94 -13.45 -3.87
N ILE A 145 -15.98 -14.24 -3.36
CA ILE A 145 -15.27 -15.24 -4.16
C ILE A 145 -16.27 -16.33 -4.58
N PRO A 146 -16.35 -16.70 -5.87
CA PRO A 146 -17.29 -17.73 -6.34
C PRO A 146 -17.15 -19.06 -5.59
N GLU A 147 -18.26 -19.78 -5.41
CA GLU A 147 -18.24 -21.14 -4.87
C GLU A 147 -17.74 -22.14 -5.92
N LYS A 148 -16.63 -22.82 -5.64
CA LYS A 148 -16.07 -23.85 -6.53
C LYS A 148 -15.56 -25.04 -5.74
N LYS A 149 -16.03 -26.23 -6.10
CA LYS A 149 -15.55 -27.47 -5.48
C LYS A 149 -14.07 -27.70 -5.83
N ASP A 150 -13.25 -28.00 -4.82
CA ASP A 150 -11.84 -28.41 -4.95
C ASP A 150 -10.90 -27.38 -5.62
N GLY A 151 -11.24 -26.09 -5.59
CA GLY A 151 -10.40 -25.01 -6.14
C GLY A 151 -9.37 -24.48 -5.15
N LEU A 152 -8.21 -24.04 -5.67
CA LEU A 152 -7.21 -23.29 -4.89
C LEU A 152 -7.64 -21.84 -4.67
N LEU A 153 -7.31 -21.25 -3.52
CA LEU A 153 -7.80 -19.93 -3.12
C LEU A 153 -7.56 -18.84 -4.18
N LEU A 154 -6.31 -18.65 -4.63
CA LEU A 154 -6.02 -17.62 -5.64
C LEU A 154 -6.57 -17.99 -7.01
N GLN A 155 -6.61 -19.28 -7.36
CA GLN A 155 -7.23 -19.75 -8.60
C GLN A 155 -8.73 -19.40 -8.64
N VAL A 156 -9.47 -19.65 -7.56
CA VAL A 156 -10.89 -19.31 -7.47
C VAL A 156 -11.07 -17.80 -7.42
N ALA A 157 -10.23 -17.07 -6.69
CA ALA A 157 -10.26 -15.60 -6.66
C ALA A 157 -10.01 -14.99 -8.05
N SER A 158 -9.17 -15.61 -8.89
CA SER A 158 -8.93 -15.15 -10.26
C SER A 158 -10.18 -15.19 -11.15
N GLU A 159 -11.19 -16.01 -10.79
CA GLU A 159 -12.48 -16.07 -11.48
C GLU A 159 -13.30 -14.78 -11.31
N LEU A 160 -12.96 -13.91 -10.36
CA LEU A 160 -13.49 -12.54 -10.29
C LEU A 160 -13.21 -11.76 -11.58
N CYS A 161 -12.14 -12.13 -12.32
CA CYS A 161 -11.83 -11.57 -13.64
C CYS A 161 -12.60 -12.24 -14.79
N ILE A 162 -13.35 -13.32 -14.53
CA ILE A 162 -14.00 -14.21 -15.52
C ILE A 162 -13.02 -14.69 -16.60
N ASN A 163 -11.82 -15.17 -16.25
CA ASN A 163 -10.81 -15.92 -17.04
C ASN A 163 -10.61 -15.60 -18.55
N LYS A 164 -11.10 -14.47 -19.05
CA LYS A 164 -11.20 -14.15 -20.49
C LYS A 164 -10.35 -12.97 -20.90
N PHE A 165 -9.83 -12.20 -19.94
CA PHE A 165 -9.05 -11.00 -20.24
C PHE A 165 -7.57 -11.34 -20.24
N LYS A 166 -6.98 -11.32 -21.44
CA LYS A 166 -5.54 -11.15 -21.59
C LYS A 166 -5.14 -9.79 -21.02
N LEU A 167 -3.98 -9.73 -20.38
CA LEU A 167 -3.42 -8.48 -19.90
C LEU A 167 -3.24 -7.53 -21.09
N ALA A 168 -3.77 -6.32 -20.94
CA ALA A 168 -3.61 -5.29 -21.96
C ALA A 168 -2.26 -4.62 -21.74
N TYR A 169 -1.31 -4.88 -22.63
CA TYR A 169 0.00 -4.24 -22.58
C TYR A 169 -0.07 -2.88 -23.26
N THR A 170 -0.16 -1.83 -22.45
CA THR A 170 0.28 -0.50 -22.88
C THR A 170 1.77 -0.38 -22.64
N PRO A 171 2.55 0.23 -23.56
CA PRO A 171 3.98 0.45 -23.33
C PRO A 171 4.23 1.12 -21.98
N ASN A 172 5.10 0.51 -21.17
CA ASN A 172 5.55 1.10 -19.91
C ASN A 172 6.27 2.43 -20.18
N LYS A 173 6.06 3.41 -19.31
CA LYS A 173 6.83 4.65 -19.32
C LYS A 173 7.82 4.63 -18.16
N TYR A 174 9.04 5.11 -18.39
CA TYR A 174 10.08 5.16 -17.37
C TYR A 174 10.42 6.60 -17.02
N VAL A 175 10.56 6.89 -15.73
CA VAL A 175 11.03 8.19 -15.23
C VAL A 175 12.16 7.92 -14.24
N GLY A 176 13.39 8.10 -14.69
CA GLY A 176 14.56 7.62 -13.94
C GLY A 176 14.48 6.10 -13.75
N ASN A 177 14.43 5.67 -12.49
CA ASN A 177 14.31 4.26 -12.10
C ASN A 177 12.86 3.82 -11.81
N ASP A 178 11.89 4.72 -11.96
CA ASP A 178 10.48 4.43 -11.75
C ASP A 178 9.82 3.88 -13.00
N ILE A 179 8.88 2.95 -12.82
CA ILE A 179 8.08 2.37 -13.91
C ILE A 179 6.63 2.82 -13.77
N LEU A 180 6.08 3.41 -14.83
CA LEU A 180 4.67 3.73 -14.94
C LEU A 180 4.00 2.67 -15.82
N PHE A 181 2.92 2.09 -15.33
CA PHE A 181 2.18 1.03 -16.00
C PHE A 181 0.69 1.08 -15.65
N ASN A 182 -0.12 0.20 -16.24
CA ASN A 182 -1.56 0.16 -16.00
C ASN A 182 -1.99 -1.20 -15.45
N LEU A 183 -2.92 -1.15 -14.50
CA LEU A 183 -3.73 -2.29 -14.09
C LEU A 183 -5.06 -2.24 -14.85
N SER A 184 -5.45 -3.37 -15.44
CA SER A 184 -6.78 -3.50 -16.01
C SER A 184 -7.80 -3.73 -14.91
N GLU A 185 -8.72 -2.79 -14.72
CA GLU A 185 -9.81 -2.93 -13.76
C GLU A 185 -10.97 -3.70 -14.37
N ILE A 186 -11.33 -4.80 -13.73
CA ILE A 186 -12.39 -5.72 -14.17
C ILE A 186 -13.40 -5.83 -13.04
N THR A 187 -14.66 -5.49 -13.33
CA THR A 187 -15.76 -5.62 -12.36
C THR A 187 -16.83 -6.48 -12.95
N ASN A 188 -17.24 -7.55 -12.25
CA ASN A 188 -18.21 -8.53 -12.76
C ASN A 188 -17.79 -9.08 -14.15
N GLY A 189 -16.49 -9.30 -14.35
CA GLY A 189 -15.91 -9.73 -15.63
C GLY A 189 -16.08 -8.79 -16.81
N VAL A 190 -16.35 -7.50 -16.56
CA VAL A 190 -16.34 -6.48 -17.59
C VAL A 190 -15.18 -5.54 -17.32
N LYS A 191 -14.28 -5.39 -18.29
CA LYS A 191 -13.21 -4.39 -18.24
C LYS A 191 -13.84 -2.99 -18.15
N LYS A 192 -13.64 -2.32 -17.02
CA LYS A 192 -14.19 -0.98 -16.78
C LYS A 192 -13.22 0.08 -17.28
N LYS A 193 -12.00 0.08 -16.77
CA LYS A 193 -11.01 1.15 -16.97
C LYS A 193 -9.56 0.62 -16.90
N GLN A 194 -8.61 1.53 -17.09
CA GLN A 194 -7.21 1.31 -16.73
C GLN A 194 -6.92 2.15 -15.48
N LEU A 195 -6.36 1.53 -14.46
CA LEU A 195 -5.82 2.19 -13.29
C LEU A 195 -4.32 2.42 -13.51
N PRO A 196 -3.88 3.66 -13.78
CA PRO A 196 -2.46 3.94 -13.94
C PRO A 196 -1.77 3.92 -12.58
N VAL A 197 -0.64 3.25 -12.52
CA VAL A 197 0.16 3.03 -11.32
C VAL A 197 1.64 3.28 -11.61
N ILE A 198 2.40 3.54 -10.55
CA ILE A 198 3.85 3.71 -10.56
C ILE A 198 4.50 2.73 -9.60
N ALA A 199 5.54 2.04 -10.04
CA ALA A 199 6.43 1.26 -9.19
C ALA A 199 7.73 2.05 -9.00
N LEU A 200 8.01 2.48 -7.77
CA LEU A 200 9.16 3.30 -7.43
C LEU A 200 10.45 2.47 -7.43
N ASP A 201 11.51 2.99 -8.05
CA ASP A 201 12.84 2.39 -8.14
C ASP A 201 12.85 0.92 -8.60
N SER A 202 11.88 0.55 -9.45
CA SER A 202 11.61 -0.83 -9.84
C SER A 202 12.12 -1.21 -11.23
N LYS A 203 12.71 -0.26 -11.98
CA LYS A 203 13.20 -0.46 -13.35
C LYS A 203 14.07 -1.70 -13.50
N ASP A 204 15.04 -1.85 -12.61
CA ASP A 204 16.04 -2.92 -12.62
C ASP A 204 15.82 -3.92 -11.47
N ALA A 205 14.75 -3.77 -10.68
CA ALA A 205 14.44 -4.67 -9.58
C ALA A 205 14.01 -6.02 -10.13
N ASP A 206 14.44 -7.14 -9.54
CA ASP A 206 14.03 -8.45 -10.04
C ASP A 206 12.62 -8.85 -9.59
N ALA A 207 12.25 -8.50 -8.36
CA ALA A 207 10.99 -8.86 -7.73
C ALA A 207 9.99 -7.70 -7.69
N ILE A 208 8.71 -8.04 -7.66
CA ILE A 208 7.62 -7.08 -7.42
C ILE A 208 7.49 -6.85 -5.91
N ASN A 209 7.50 -5.59 -5.48
CA ASN A 209 7.25 -5.19 -4.09
C ASN A 209 6.04 -4.26 -4.03
N LEU A 210 4.97 -4.70 -3.36
CA LEU A 210 3.73 -3.92 -3.26
C LEU A 210 3.91 -2.58 -2.56
N ASN A 211 4.87 -2.47 -1.64
CA ASN A 211 5.17 -1.22 -0.94
C ASN A 211 5.73 -0.13 -1.86
N ASP A 212 6.19 -0.51 -3.04
CA ASP A 212 6.74 0.41 -4.04
C ASP A 212 5.68 0.86 -5.05
N ILE A 213 4.46 0.32 -4.99
CA ILE A 213 3.41 0.58 -5.97
C ILE A 213 2.43 1.64 -5.46
N GLY A 214 2.41 2.77 -6.16
CA GLY A 214 1.50 3.87 -5.94
C GLY A 214 0.52 4.06 -7.09
N CYS A 215 -0.65 4.59 -6.80
CA CYS A 215 -1.65 4.93 -7.80
C CYS A 215 -1.38 6.34 -8.37
N LEU A 216 -1.47 6.47 -9.70
CA LEU A 216 -1.20 7.73 -10.41
C LEU A 216 -2.45 8.56 -10.62
N SER A 217 -3.63 7.97 -10.74
CA SER A 217 -4.90 8.71 -10.87
C SER A 217 -6.10 7.80 -10.70
N ASN A 218 -7.27 8.38 -10.42
CA ASN A 218 -8.51 7.65 -10.15
C ASN A 218 -8.36 6.66 -8.97
N CYS A 219 -7.48 6.99 -8.04
CA CYS A 219 -7.34 6.28 -6.78
C CYS A 219 -8.59 6.59 -5.93
N ASP A 220 -9.17 5.59 -5.29
CA ASP A 220 -10.32 5.78 -4.40
C ASP A 220 -9.94 6.78 -3.30
N THR A 221 -10.72 7.85 -3.12
CA THR A 221 -10.32 9.02 -2.29
C THR A 221 -11.17 9.23 -1.03
N ASP A 222 -12.15 8.37 -0.76
CA ASP A 222 -12.99 8.47 0.44
C ASP A 222 -12.40 7.65 1.60
N ILE A 223 -11.24 8.09 2.10
CA ILE A 223 -10.65 7.49 3.30
C ILE A 223 -10.18 8.59 4.24
N ASP A 224 -10.66 8.53 5.49
CA ASP A 224 -10.24 9.39 6.60
C ASP A 224 -8.75 9.21 6.97
N SER A 225 -8.09 8.22 6.37
CA SER A 225 -6.72 7.82 6.64
C SER A 225 -6.09 7.24 5.38
N VAL A 226 -4.94 7.76 4.96
CA VAL A 226 -4.30 7.39 3.69
C VAL A 226 -2.80 7.23 3.84
N ASN A 227 -2.30 6.15 3.27
CA ASN A 227 -0.89 5.82 3.13
C ASN A 227 -0.38 6.26 1.74
N TYR A 228 0.73 6.99 1.73
CA TYR A 228 1.41 7.53 0.57
C TYR A 228 2.85 7.03 0.48
N ILE A 229 3.34 6.90 -0.76
CA ILE A 229 4.75 6.73 -1.10
C ILE A 229 5.19 7.82 -2.06
N GLY A 230 6.48 8.13 -2.08
CA GLY A 230 7.04 8.92 -3.16
C GLY A 230 8.43 9.42 -2.85
N LYS A 231 8.81 10.54 -3.47
CA LYS A 231 10.19 11.03 -3.42
C LYS A 231 10.28 12.53 -3.20
N LEU A 232 11.26 12.95 -2.40
CA LEU A 232 11.79 14.33 -2.45
C LEU A 232 12.91 14.42 -3.47
N ASN A 233 12.87 15.47 -4.28
CA ASN A 233 13.85 15.78 -5.31
C ASN A 233 14.08 14.61 -6.30
N GLY A 234 13.07 13.75 -6.50
CA GLY A 234 13.17 12.53 -7.29
C GLY A 234 14.16 11.48 -6.77
N LYS A 235 14.67 11.62 -5.53
CA LYS A 235 15.77 10.79 -5.00
C LYS A 235 15.49 10.19 -3.63
N PHE A 236 14.98 10.99 -2.69
CA PHE A 236 14.82 10.54 -1.31
C PHE A 236 13.44 9.93 -1.12
N ARG A 237 13.38 8.59 -0.98
CA ARG A 237 12.12 7.89 -0.75
C ARG A 237 11.52 8.24 0.61
N ILE A 238 10.24 8.53 0.58
CA ILE A 238 9.41 8.83 1.74
C ILE A 238 8.17 7.95 1.69
N ASP A 239 7.84 7.39 2.85
CA ASP A 239 6.50 6.91 3.16
C ASP A 239 5.83 7.91 4.09
N MET A 240 4.54 8.18 3.86
CA MET A 240 3.77 9.13 4.63
C MET A 240 2.38 8.59 4.92
N HIS A 241 1.90 8.82 6.13
CA HIS A 241 0.55 8.48 6.57
C HIS A 241 -0.15 9.77 6.99
N LEU A 242 -1.34 10.00 6.46
CA LEU A 242 -2.16 11.16 6.76
C LEU A 242 -3.56 10.73 7.18
N LYS A 243 -4.00 11.24 8.32
CA LYS A 243 -5.39 11.24 8.76
C LYS A 243 -6.01 12.60 8.50
N TYR A 244 -7.20 12.58 7.92
CA TYR A 244 -7.99 13.75 7.62
C TYR A 244 -9.17 13.82 8.60
N ASN A 245 -9.33 14.97 9.25
CA ASN A 245 -10.49 15.26 10.10
C ASN A 245 -10.95 16.68 9.77
N ASN A 246 -12.00 16.76 8.94
CA ASN A 246 -12.43 18.01 8.32
C ASN A 246 -11.23 18.69 7.62
N ASP A 247 -10.95 19.96 7.94
CA ASP A 247 -9.83 20.71 7.38
C ASP A 247 -8.49 20.39 8.07
N SER A 248 -8.50 19.66 9.18
CA SER A 248 -7.29 19.30 9.90
C SER A 248 -6.67 18.02 9.33
N THR A 249 -5.34 18.01 9.26
CA THR A 249 -4.58 16.85 8.81
C THR A 249 -3.49 16.55 9.82
N SER A 250 -3.31 15.28 10.14
CA SER A 250 -2.27 14.83 11.07
C SER A 250 -1.68 13.51 10.61
N GLY A 251 -0.51 13.15 11.11
CA GLY A 251 0.10 11.86 10.79
C GLY A 251 1.60 11.88 10.98
N PHE A 252 2.30 11.12 10.15
CA PHE A 252 3.75 11.03 10.19
C PHE A 252 4.32 10.68 8.81
N TYR A 253 5.59 10.96 8.61
CA TYR A 253 6.36 10.44 7.49
C TYR A 253 7.69 9.89 7.99
N PHE A 254 8.37 9.10 7.17
CA PHE A 254 9.75 8.75 7.40
C PHE A 254 10.51 8.65 6.07
N TYR A 255 11.80 8.93 6.14
CA TYR A 255 12.72 8.59 5.07
C TYR A 255 12.94 7.09 5.07
N GLU A 256 12.78 6.45 3.92
CA GLU A 256 12.81 4.99 3.84
C GLU A 256 14.13 4.39 4.35
N LYS A 257 15.26 5.07 4.11
CA LYS A 257 16.58 4.62 4.58
C LYS A 257 16.75 4.67 6.10
N VAL A 258 16.04 5.57 6.77
CA VAL A 258 16.21 5.83 8.21
C VAL A 258 15.09 5.18 9.03
N LYS A 259 13.89 5.01 8.44
CA LYS A 259 12.68 4.46 9.06
C LYS A 259 12.29 5.13 10.41
N ARG A 260 12.80 6.34 10.69
CA ARG A 260 12.44 7.12 11.88
C ARG A 260 11.20 7.95 11.58
N LYS A 261 10.11 7.70 12.31
CA LYS A 261 8.87 8.47 12.22
C LYS A 261 9.09 9.92 12.62
N ILE A 262 8.58 10.83 11.80
CA ILE A 262 8.54 12.27 12.03
C ILE A 262 7.08 12.69 11.96
N ASN A 263 6.54 13.16 13.07
CA ASN A 263 5.14 13.57 13.16
C ASN A 263 4.90 14.86 12.38
N ILE A 264 3.75 14.91 11.71
CA ILE A 264 3.31 16.05 10.92
C ILE A 264 1.89 16.45 11.29
N THR A 265 1.65 17.74 11.24
CA THR A 265 0.32 18.33 11.36
C THR A 265 0.13 19.37 10.29
N GLY A 266 -1.11 19.63 9.90
CA GLY A 266 -1.37 20.52 8.80
C GLY A 266 -2.84 20.73 8.55
N ARG A 267 -3.11 21.27 7.37
CA ARG A 267 -4.47 21.53 6.89
C ARG A 267 -4.61 21.13 5.44
N ARG A 268 -5.80 20.65 5.10
CA ARG A 268 -6.23 20.43 3.71
C ARG A 268 -7.34 21.42 3.41
N ASN A 269 -7.11 22.31 2.46
CA ASN A 269 -8.11 23.24 1.97
C ASN A 269 -8.40 22.93 0.50
N GLY A 270 -9.46 22.15 0.26
CA GLY A 270 -9.78 21.59 -1.05
C GLY A 270 -8.63 20.72 -1.57
N MET A 271 -8.01 21.16 -2.67
CA MET A 271 -6.88 20.46 -3.29
C MET A 271 -5.53 20.80 -2.66
N ARG A 272 -5.41 21.88 -1.88
CA ARG A 272 -4.14 22.29 -1.29
C ARG A 272 -3.90 21.58 0.04
N LEU A 273 -2.71 21.02 0.19
CA LEU A 273 -2.22 20.38 1.40
C LEU A 273 -1.01 21.16 1.92
N THR A 274 -1.10 21.61 3.17
CA THR A 274 0.02 22.24 3.86
C THR A 274 0.30 21.48 5.14
N LEU A 275 1.47 20.86 5.23
CA LEU A 275 1.94 20.09 6.39
C LEU A 275 3.17 20.74 7.00
N THR A 276 3.32 20.58 8.31
CA THR A 276 4.44 21.05 9.09
C THR A 276 4.95 19.94 10.00
N ALA A 277 6.26 19.80 10.09
CA ALA A 277 6.93 18.84 10.95
C ALA A 277 7.88 19.59 11.88
N SER A 278 7.79 19.34 13.18
CA SER A 278 8.78 19.86 14.14
C SER A 278 9.91 18.83 14.29
N VAL A 279 11.10 19.20 13.83
CA VAL A 279 12.33 18.42 13.96
C VAL A 279 13.33 19.18 14.85
N PRO A 280 14.38 18.54 15.39
CA PRO A 280 15.35 19.22 16.26
C PRO A 280 15.95 20.50 15.64
N GLU A 281 16.09 20.53 14.31
CA GLU A 281 16.69 21.63 13.55
C GLU A 281 15.71 22.76 13.23
N GLY A 282 14.42 22.63 13.56
CA GLY A 282 13.38 23.63 13.26
C GLY A 282 12.11 23.03 12.64
N ILE A 283 11.47 23.78 11.74
CA ILE A 283 10.17 23.40 11.14
C ILE A 283 10.35 23.07 9.68
N GLU A 284 10.13 21.80 9.32
CA GLU A 284 9.98 21.39 7.92
C GLU A 284 8.55 21.66 7.45
N THR A 285 8.39 22.00 6.18
CA THR A 285 7.06 22.25 5.59
C THR A 285 6.89 21.51 4.28
N PHE A 286 5.71 20.95 4.05
CA PHE A 286 5.26 20.48 2.74
C PHE A 286 4.10 21.37 2.30
N ASP A 287 4.23 22.01 1.14
CA ASP A 287 3.14 22.77 0.52
C ASP A 287 2.92 22.23 -0.89
N GLY A 288 1.74 21.66 -1.14
CA GLY A 288 1.44 21.00 -2.40
C GLY A 288 -0.04 20.99 -2.77
N LEU A 289 -0.30 20.56 -3.99
CA LEU A 289 -1.62 20.42 -4.58
C LEU A 289 -1.90 18.95 -4.91
N LEU A 290 -3.13 18.53 -4.66
CA LEU A 290 -3.67 17.26 -5.13
C LEU A 290 -4.07 17.41 -6.60
N GLU A 291 -3.29 16.80 -7.48
CA GLU A 291 -3.53 16.78 -8.92
C GLU A 291 -3.63 15.34 -9.39
N ASN A 292 -4.79 14.97 -9.93
CA ASN A 292 -5.06 13.61 -10.41
C ASN A 292 -4.73 12.52 -9.36
N GLY A 293 -5.06 12.72 -8.09
CA GLY A 293 -4.78 11.72 -7.03
C GLY A 293 -3.33 11.67 -6.53
N GLN A 294 -2.48 12.61 -6.95
CA GLN A 294 -1.09 12.73 -6.49
C GLN A 294 -0.89 14.08 -5.79
N PHE A 295 -0.16 14.09 -4.69
CA PHE A 295 0.30 15.36 -4.12
C PHE A 295 1.63 15.77 -4.74
N LYS A 296 1.66 16.96 -5.32
CA LYS A 296 2.87 17.57 -5.88
C LYS A 296 3.09 18.93 -5.25
N GLY A 297 4.34 19.22 -4.89
CA GLY A 297 4.61 20.46 -4.19
C GLY A 297 6.07 20.67 -3.86
N THR A 298 6.31 21.57 -2.91
CA THR A 298 7.64 21.90 -2.41
C THR A 298 7.74 21.54 -0.95
N TRP A 299 8.79 20.77 -0.63
CA TRP A 299 9.27 20.58 0.73
C TRP A 299 10.31 21.66 1.03
N SER A 300 10.25 22.26 2.21
CA SER A 300 11.27 23.20 2.71
C SER A 300 11.91 22.65 3.97
N SER A 301 13.24 22.73 4.05
CA SER A 301 14.01 22.27 5.21
C SER A 301 13.73 23.10 6.46
N ALA A 302 14.00 22.49 7.61
CA ALA A 302 13.89 23.13 8.91
C ALA A 302 14.69 24.44 9.05
N ALA A 303 15.87 24.48 8.43
CA ALA A 303 16.72 25.67 8.38
C ALA A 303 16.27 26.72 7.34
N GLY A 304 15.22 26.45 6.56
CA GLY A 304 14.67 27.35 5.52
C GLY A 304 15.55 27.54 4.29
N ASN A 305 16.73 26.93 4.24
CA ASN A 305 17.74 27.16 3.21
C ASN A 305 17.69 26.17 2.04
N LYS A 306 16.95 25.05 2.15
CA LYS A 306 16.78 24.05 1.09
C LYS A 306 15.32 23.90 0.76
N LYS A 307 15.03 23.83 -0.54
CA LYS A 307 13.70 23.53 -1.08
C LYS A 307 13.81 22.45 -2.12
N TYR A 308 12.95 21.44 -2.04
CA TYR A 308 12.93 20.34 -2.99
C TYR A 308 11.51 20.08 -3.48
N PRO A 309 11.33 19.76 -4.78
CA PRO A 309 10.05 19.29 -5.25
C PRO A 309 9.74 17.93 -4.61
N PHE A 310 8.48 17.67 -4.30
CA PHE A 310 8.02 16.34 -3.90
C PHE A 310 6.90 15.85 -4.81
N THR A 311 6.78 14.54 -4.91
CA THR A 311 5.61 13.89 -5.48
C THR A 311 5.27 12.68 -4.66
N PHE A 312 4.03 12.62 -4.17
CA PHE A 312 3.49 11.53 -3.37
C PHE A 312 2.26 10.92 -4.03
N TYR A 313 2.23 9.60 -4.03
CA TYR A 313 1.23 8.74 -4.63
C TYR A 313 0.54 7.96 -3.52
N MET A 314 -0.77 7.79 -3.58
CA MET A 314 -1.48 6.88 -2.68
C MET A 314 -0.95 5.46 -2.92
N LYS A 315 -0.61 4.71 -1.86
CA LYS A 315 -0.24 3.30 -1.99
C LYS A 315 -1.38 2.51 -2.65
N LEU A 316 -1.05 1.51 -3.46
CA LEU A 316 -2.05 0.64 -4.09
C LEU A 316 -2.90 -0.09 -3.05
N ILE A 317 -2.27 -0.53 -1.95
CA ILE A 317 -2.91 -1.15 -0.78
C ILE A 317 -2.81 -0.18 0.39
N GLN A 318 -3.92 0.02 1.09
CA GLN A 318 -4.08 0.98 2.19
C GLN A 318 -4.04 0.28 3.54
#